data_AF-A0A353R5I8-F1
#
_entry.id   AF-A0A353R5I8-F1
#
_cell.length_a   1.000
_cell.length_b   1.000
_cell.length_c   1.000
_cell.angle_alpha   90.00
_cell.angle_beta   90.00
_cell.angle_gamma   90.00
#
_symmetry.space_group_name_H-M   'P 1'
#
loop_
_entity.id
_entity.type
_entity.pdbx_description
1 polymer ?
#
loop_
_entity_poly.entity_id
_entity_poly.type
_entity_poly.pdbx_seq_one_letter_code
_entity_poly.pdbx_strand_id
1 'polypeptide(L)'
;MSRYRGSVPTAAADFRFVSLQRHSTFNATELHYFSSRVKCNHVAFFAVGIPVTALRSHRSAHCRVDSLDAFGRIHSPESSLVIWDRPVLAAIGLELEIVGADAFPDVRARVHSGKARDGLAALISAQGYDALSAFPGWLDDMTRLSEVFFDFAGHRPVTVRLETLARTGCPRFHVDHSYLRLVCTYRGPGTEWLDDAQVDRAAQASGAPNEAIVRFGYPRCMPTFAVGLMKGCGYPGCADAGLVHRSPAVEPGDPARVLFCLDC
;
A
#
# COMPACT_ATOMS: atom_id res chain seq x y z
N MET A 1 -3.30 -54.31 23.00
CA MET A 1 -3.95 -54.39 21.67
C MET A 1 -4.46 -52.99 21.36
N SER A 2 -4.16 -52.27 20.29
CA SER A 2 -3.39 -52.49 19.07
C SER A 2 -2.69 -51.16 18.74
N ARG A 3 -1.48 -51.25 18.18
CA ARG A 3 -0.68 -50.15 17.66
C ARG A 3 -1.18 -49.83 16.25
N TYR A 4 -1.24 -48.57 15.86
CA TYR A 4 -1.20 -48.19 14.45
C TYR A 4 -0.11 -47.14 14.25
N ARG A 5 1.00 -47.62 13.67
CA ARG A 5 2.10 -46.84 13.10
C ARG A 5 1.86 -46.84 11.58
N GLY A 6 2.06 -45.69 10.94
CA GLY A 6 2.23 -45.56 9.48
C GLY A 6 2.65 -44.11 9.21
N SER A 7 3.94 -43.79 9.34
CA SER A 7 4.98 -43.85 8.29
C SER A 7 4.80 -42.76 7.22
N VAL A 8 5.51 -41.66 7.47
CA VAL A 8 5.81 -40.56 6.55
C VAL A 8 6.86 -41.04 5.53
N PRO A 9 6.72 -40.76 4.22
CA PRO A 9 7.82 -40.90 3.28
C PRO A 9 8.63 -39.59 3.23
N THR A 10 9.84 -39.63 3.75
CA THR A 10 10.91 -38.66 3.53
C THR A 10 11.53 -38.91 2.15
N ALA A 11 11.36 -37.97 1.22
CA ALA A 11 12.14 -37.93 -0.02
C ALA A 11 13.24 -36.88 0.11
N ALA A 12 14.47 -37.34 0.34
CA ALA A 12 15.67 -36.54 0.24
C ALA A 12 16.04 -36.38 -1.24
N ALA A 13 16.14 -35.14 -1.72
CA ALA A 13 16.69 -34.83 -3.03
C ALA A 13 18.11 -34.27 -2.85
N ASP A 14 19.09 -35.10 -3.20
CA ASP A 14 20.50 -34.73 -3.34
C ASP A 14 20.68 -33.69 -4.45
N PHE A 15 20.95 -32.43 -4.09
CA PHE A 15 21.48 -31.45 -5.03
C PHE A 15 23.00 -31.42 -4.92
N ARG A 16 23.65 -32.08 -5.89
CA ARG A 16 25.09 -31.99 -6.11
C ARG A 16 25.46 -30.59 -6.60
N PHE A 17 26.37 -29.95 -5.88
CA PHE A 17 27.12 -28.79 -6.34
C PHE A 17 27.92 -29.16 -7.60
N VAL A 18 27.66 -28.46 -8.71
CA VAL A 18 28.57 -28.42 -9.86
C VAL A 18 29.13 -27.01 -9.96
N SER A 19 30.41 -26.92 -9.64
CA SER A 19 31.27 -25.76 -9.89
C SER A 19 31.46 -25.57 -11.39
N LEU A 20 31.15 -24.37 -11.90
CA LEU A 20 31.62 -23.90 -13.19
C LEU A 20 32.23 -22.51 -13.03
N GLN A 21 33.54 -22.51 -12.73
CA GLN A 21 34.42 -21.39 -13.08
C GLN A 21 34.49 -21.29 -14.60
N ARG A 22 34.18 -20.12 -15.17
CA ARG A 22 34.85 -19.62 -16.38
C ARG A 22 35.07 -18.12 -16.31
N HIS A 23 36.36 -17.78 -16.29
CA HIS A 23 36.89 -16.49 -16.71
C HIS A 23 36.48 -16.18 -18.15
N SER A 24 36.12 -14.94 -18.44
CA SER A 24 36.70 -14.21 -19.57
C SER A 24 36.37 -12.72 -19.48
N THR A 25 37.42 -11.94 -19.28
CA THR A 25 37.53 -10.51 -19.62
C THR A 25 37.38 -10.33 -21.13
N PHE A 26 36.67 -9.30 -21.61
CA PHE A 26 37.06 -8.63 -22.86
C PHE A 26 36.59 -7.17 -22.91
N ASN A 27 37.48 -6.36 -23.50
CA ASN A 27 37.60 -4.91 -23.45
C ASN A 27 36.60 -4.14 -24.32
N ALA A 28 36.45 -2.87 -23.95
CA ALA A 28 35.95 -1.79 -24.79
C ALA A 28 36.86 -1.56 -26.01
N THR A 29 36.25 -1.21 -27.16
CA THR A 29 36.62 -0.21 -28.19
C THR A 29 35.90 -0.57 -29.48
N GLU A 30 35.15 0.36 -30.10
CA GLU A 30 35.11 0.63 -31.56
C GLU A 30 34.03 1.69 -31.86
N LEU A 31 34.50 2.92 -32.02
CA LEU A 31 33.89 3.99 -32.82
C LEU A 31 34.27 3.72 -34.27
N HIS A 32 33.32 3.73 -35.21
CA HIS A 32 33.35 4.58 -36.42
C HIS A 32 32.27 4.25 -37.47
N TYR A 33 31.63 5.34 -37.93
CA TYR A 33 31.28 5.64 -39.34
C TYR A 33 30.08 4.93 -40.01
N PHE A 34 29.01 5.69 -40.24
CA PHE A 34 28.42 5.74 -41.58
C PHE A 34 27.80 7.12 -41.86
N SER A 35 28.36 7.79 -42.85
CA SER A 35 27.88 9.03 -43.45
C SER A 35 27.47 8.70 -44.88
N SER A 36 26.21 8.98 -45.23
CA SER A 36 25.84 9.16 -46.63
C SER A 36 24.65 10.11 -46.77
N ARG A 37 24.88 11.10 -47.63
CA ARG A 37 24.09 12.27 -47.96
C ARG A 37 22.81 11.91 -48.71
N VAL A 38 21.71 12.61 -48.42
CA VAL A 38 20.70 12.97 -49.42
C VAL A 38 20.34 14.44 -49.21
N LYS A 39 20.44 15.25 -50.27
CA LYS A 39 20.05 16.67 -50.34
C LYS A 39 18.84 16.80 -51.28
N CYS A 40 18.04 17.86 -51.01
CA CYS A 40 16.93 18.43 -51.79
C CYS A 40 15.60 17.67 -51.68
N ASN A 41 14.44 18.27 -51.39
CA ASN A 41 13.90 19.57 -51.81
C ASN A 41 13.02 20.25 -50.73
N HIS A 42 12.91 21.58 -50.82
CA HIS A 42 11.93 22.40 -50.12
C HIS A 42 10.48 21.95 -50.38
N VAL A 43 9.75 21.66 -49.30
CA VAL A 43 8.30 21.83 -49.24
C VAL A 43 8.00 22.51 -47.90
N ALA A 44 7.49 23.73 -47.96
CA ALA A 44 7.02 24.46 -46.80
C ALA A 44 5.77 23.75 -46.26
N PHE A 45 5.90 23.03 -45.15
CA PHE A 45 4.76 22.60 -44.37
C PHE A 45 4.34 23.78 -43.48
N PHE A 46 3.15 24.32 -43.74
CA PHE A 46 2.44 25.11 -42.76
C PHE A 46 2.21 24.23 -41.53
N ALA A 47 2.97 24.47 -40.47
CA ALA A 47 2.71 23.88 -39.16
C ALA A 47 1.42 24.50 -38.62
N VAL A 48 0.30 23.84 -38.85
CA VAL A 48 -0.91 24.06 -38.07
C VAL A 48 -0.54 23.74 -36.63
N GLY A 49 -0.48 24.78 -35.80
CA GLY A 49 -0.16 24.66 -34.39
C GLY A 49 -1.18 23.76 -33.71
N ILE A 50 -0.81 22.48 -33.52
CA ILE A 50 -1.45 21.65 -32.51
C ILE A 50 -1.09 22.33 -31.19
N PRO A 51 -2.07 22.80 -30.39
CA PRO A 51 -1.75 23.26 -29.06
C PRO A 51 -1.09 22.09 -28.34
N VAL A 52 0.16 22.28 -27.93
CA VAL A 52 0.82 21.37 -26.99
C VAL A 52 0.08 21.55 -25.68
N THR A 53 -1.07 20.90 -25.55
CA THR A 53 -1.58 20.51 -24.24
C THR A 53 -0.42 19.76 -23.60
N ALA A 54 0.11 20.32 -22.51
CA ALA A 54 1.15 19.69 -21.73
C ALA A 54 0.71 18.24 -21.52
N LEU A 55 1.42 17.30 -22.17
CA LEU A 55 1.31 15.88 -21.88
C LEU A 55 1.55 15.78 -20.39
N ARG A 56 0.48 15.63 -19.59
CA ARG A 56 0.59 15.34 -18.17
C ARG A 56 1.43 14.07 -18.13
N SER A 57 2.64 14.18 -17.58
CA SER A 57 3.51 13.03 -17.39
C SER A 57 2.66 11.98 -16.69
N HIS A 58 2.62 10.77 -17.25
CA HIS A 58 1.85 9.69 -16.66
C HIS A 58 2.54 9.34 -15.34
N ARG A 59 2.01 9.87 -14.23
CA ARG A 59 2.63 9.77 -12.91
C ARG A 59 2.58 8.30 -12.48
N SER A 60 3.74 7.67 -12.34
CA SER A 60 3.85 6.46 -11.51
C SER A 60 3.65 6.92 -10.06
N ALA A 61 2.40 6.89 -9.62
CA ALA A 61 1.95 7.62 -8.45
C ALA A 61 2.30 6.94 -7.12
N HIS A 62 2.84 5.72 -7.15
CA HIS A 62 3.23 4.98 -5.96
C HIS A 62 4.74 4.72 -5.89
N CYS A 63 5.29 4.79 -4.69
CA CYS A 63 6.70 4.48 -4.42
C CYS A 63 6.78 3.38 -3.35
N ARG A 64 7.61 2.36 -3.59
CA ARG A 64 8.00 1.39 -2.57
C ARG A 64 9.28 1.85 -1.86
N VAL A 65 9.35 1.63 -0.56
CA VAL A 65 10.48 1.97 0.29
C VAL A 65 10.80 0.83 1.25
N ASP A 66 12.02 0.83 1.79
CA ASP A 66 12.54 -0.20 2.68
C ASP A 66 12.46 0.17 4.18
N SER A 67 12.14 1.42 4.50
CA SER A 67 12.08 1.94 5.86
C SER A 67 11.07 3.09 6.00
N LEU A 68 10.65 3.34 7.25
CA LEU A 68 9.77 4.47 7.59
C LEU A 68 10.41 5.83 7.32
N ASP A 69 11.74 5.95 7.42
CA ASP A 69 12.46 7.22 7.19
C ASP A 69 12.28 7.72 5.75
N ALA A 70 12.05 6.81 4.80
CA ALA A 70 11.80 7.12 3.41
C ALA A 70 10.34 7.55 3.13
N PHE A 71 9.45 7.57 4.13
CA PHE A 71 8.06 8.05 3.96
C PHE A 71 7.98 9.52 3.57
N GLY A 72 9.03 10.32 3.81
CA GLY A 72 9.13 11.70 3.31
C GLY A 72 8.95 11.84 1.80
N ARG A 73 9.12 10.76 1.02
CA ARG A 73 8.78 10.71 -0.40
C ARG A 73 7.32 11.07 -0.70
N ILE A 74 6.42 10.93 0.28
CA ILE A 74 5.02 11.34 0.14
C ILE A 74 4.90 12.83 -0.21
N HIS A 75 5.84 13.68 0.18
CA HIS A 75 5.80 15.11 -0.18
C HIS A 75 6.08 15.40 -1.65
N SER A 76 6.61 14.42 -2.39
CA SER A 76 6.81 14.55 -3.82
C SER A 76 5.45 14.76 -4.51
N PRO A 77 5.31 15.77 -5.40
CA PRO A 77 4.05 16.00 -6.12
C PRO A 77 3.60 14.78 -6.92
N GLU A 78 4.55 13.96 -7.36
CA GLU A 78 4.30 12.78 -8.19
C GLU A 78 3.82 11.56 -7.40
N SER A 79 4.01 11.53 -6.08
CA SER A 79 3.64 10.39 -5.24
C SER A 79 2.31 10.63 -4.51
N SER A 80 1.29 9.83 -4.80
CA SER A 80 0.03 9.76 -4.05
C SER A 80 0.00 8.59 -3.05
N LEU A 81 0.96 7.66 -3.16
CA LEU A 81 1.12 6.50 -2.29
C LEU A 81 2.59 6.22 -2.02
N VAL A 82 2.96 6.01 -0.76
CA VAL A 82 4.26 5.42 -0.38
C VAL A 82 3.98 4.14 0.38
N ILE A 83 4.64 3.05 0.01
CA ILE A 83 4.46 1.72 0.60
C ILE A 83 5.78 1.28 1.22
N TRP A 84 5.78 1.00 2.51
CA TRP A 84 6.85 0.25 3.14
C TRP A 84 6.50 -1.23 3.12
N ASP A 85 7.21 -1.99 2.29
CA ASP A 85 7.14 -3.45 2.29
C ASP A 85 7.98 -3.97 3.45
N ARG A 86 7.29 -4.47 4.48
CA ARG A 86 7.93 -5.07 5.64
C ARG A 86 7.52 -6.54 5.76
N PRO A 87 8.40 -7.39 6.34
CA PRO A 87 8.06 -8.77 6.58
C PRO A 87 6.88 -8.88 7.55
N VAL A 88 6.14 -9.99 7.44
CA VAL A 88 5.13 -10.38 8.42
C VAL A 88 5.80 -10.59 9.77
N LEU A 89 5.32 -9.89 10.79
CA LEU A 89 5.83 -10.03 12.16
C LEU A 89 5.05 -11.14 12.86
N ALA A 90 5.62 -12.35 12.88
CA ALA A 90 4.94 -13.56 13.34
C ALA A 90 4.38 -13.43 14.77
N ALA A 91 5.07 -12.72 15.67
CA ALA A 91 4.59 -12.47 17.03
C ALA A 91 3.25 -11.70 17.04
N ILE A 92 3.11 -10.66 16.21
CA ILE A 92 1.85 -9.91 16.05
C ILE A 92 0.79 -10.81 15.41
N GLY A 93 1.17 -11.66 14.46
CA GLY A 93 0.27 -12.64 13.87
C GLY A 93 -0.36 -13.57 14.92
N LEU A 94 0.45 -14.10 15.84
CA LEU A 94 0.00 -14.96 16.94
C LEU A 94 -0.89 -14.20 17.94
N GLU A 95 -0.50 -12.99 18.32
CA GLU A 95 -1.30 -12.12 19.18
C GLU A 95 -2.71 -11.89 18.60
N LEU A 96 -2.81 -11.72 17.29
CA LEU A 96 -4.07 -11.45 16.62
C LEU A 96 -4.96 -12.69 16.41
N GLU A 97 -4.50 -13.93 16.67
CA GLU A 97 -5.32 -15.14 16.48
C GLU A 97 -6.61 -15.12 17.32
N ILE A 98 -6.57 -14.51 18.50
CA ILE A 98 -7.73 -14.40 19.40
C ILE A 98 -8.73 -13.30 18.99
N VAL A 99 -8.36 -12.45 18.02
CA VAL A 99 -9.19 -11.33 17.56
C VAL A 99 -10.23 -11.86 16.59
N GLY A 100 -11.50 -11.87 17.01
CA GLY A 100 -12.64 -12.26 16.18
C GLY A 100 -13.08 -11.19 15.17
N ALA A 101 -14.07 -11.51 14.35
CA ALA A 101 -14.62 -10.60 13.34
C ALA A 101 -15.28 -9.34 13.93
N ASP A 102 -15.81 -9.45 15.14
CA ASP A 102 -16.57 -8.38 15.80
C ASP A 102 -15.78 -7.69 16.92
N ALA A 103 -14.48 -7.99 17.05
CA ALA A 103 -13.65 -7.49 18.14
C ALA A 103 -13.42 -5.97 18.08
N PHE A 104 -13.33 -5.41 16.87
CA PHE A 104 -13.11 -3.99 16.63
C PHE A 104 -14.04 -3.50 15.51
N PRO A 105 -15.35 -3.26 15.78
CA PRO A 105 -16.31 -2.86 14.75
C PRO A 105 -16.18 -1.37 14.42
N ASP A 106 -15.12 -1.00 13.68
CA ASP A 106 -14.78 0.38 13.32
C ASP A 106 -14.62 1.30 14.55
N VAL A 107 -13.74 0.90 15.47
CA VAL A 107 -13.49 1.66 16.70
C VAL A 107 -12.51 2.79 16.41
N ARG A 108 -12.83 3.99 16.88
CA ARG A 108 -12.05 5.20 16.56
C ARG A 108 -11.74 5.99 17.80
N ALA A 109 -10.57 6.62 17.82
CA ALA A 109 -10.19 7.56 18.87
C ALA A 109 -9.29 8.66 18.33
N ARG A 110 -9.34 9.81 19.00
CA ARG A 110 -8.39 10.89 18.79
C ARG A 110 -7.10 10.57 19.54
N VAL A 111 -5.96 10.61 18.86
CA VAL A 111 -4.64 10.39 19.48
C VAL A 111 -3.74 11.61 19.29
N HIS A 112 -2.76 11.74 20.19
CA HIS A 112 -1.81 12.85 20.22
C HIS A 112 -0.38 12.28 20.30
N SER A 113 0.59 13.00 19.73
CA SER A 113 2.00 12.62 19.79
C SER A 113 2.48 12.50 21.24
N GLY A 114 3.30 11.48 21.51
CA GLY A 114 3.76 11.13 22.85
C GLY A 114 2.68 10.52 23.75
N LYS A 115 1.45 10.34 23.24
CA LYS A 115 0.31 9.73 23.94
C LYS A 115 -0.39 8.65 23.11
N ALA A 116 0.18 8.25 21.97
CA ALA A 116 -0.42 7.24 21.10
C ALA A 116 -0.59 5.90 21.83
N ARG A 117 0.43 5.45 22.56
CA ARG A 117 0.40 4.18 23.30
C ARG A 117 -0.78 4.11 24.26
N ASP A 118 -0.92 5.12 25.11
CA ASP A 118 -1.97 5.17 26.13
C ASP A 118 -3.36 5.21 25.47
N GLY A 119 -3.51 6.00 24.39
CA GLY A 119 -4.76 6.10 23.64
C GLY A 119 -5.14 4.78 22.94
N LEU A 120 -4.18 4.09 22.33
CA LEU A 120 -4.37 2.79 21.70
C LEU A 120 -4.72 1.71 22.73
N ALA A 121 -4.00 1.67 23.85
CA ALA A 121 -4.28 0.74 24.94
C ALA A 121 -5.71 0.95 25.49
N ALA A 122 -6.09 2.21 25.73
CA ALA A 122 -7.45 2.55 26.17
C ALA A 122 -8.51 2.15 25.13
N LEU A 123 -8.26 2.36 23.84
CA LEU A 123 -9.17 1.97 22.75
C LEU A 123 -9.39 0.44 22.72
N ILE A 124 -8.33 -0.34 22.89
CA ILE A 124 -8.40 -1.80 22.94
C ILE A 124 -9.10 -2.28 24.22
N SER A 125 -8.80 -1.69 25.37
CA SER A 125 -9.46 -2.02 26.64
C SER A 125 -10.94 -1.68 26.68
N ALA A 126 -11.37 -0.63 25.96
CA ALA A 126 -12.78 -0.35 25.77
C ALA A 126 -13.54 -1.48 25.03
N GLN A 127 -12.82 -2.36 24.30
CA GLN A 127 -13.40 -3.55 23.65
C GLN A 127 -13.30 -4.82 24.51
N GLY A 128 -12.90 -4.70 25.78
CA GLY A 128 -12.82 -5.83 26.71
C GLY A 128 -11.52 -6.63 26.67
N TYR A 129 -10.48 -6.13 26.00
CA TYR A 129 -9.17 -6.77 25.96
C TYR A 129 -8.15 -6.04 26.85
N ASP A 130 -7.35 -6.78 27.60
CA ASP A 130 -6.16 -6.20 28.24
C ASP A 130 -5.06 -6.03 27.18
N ALA A 131 -4.93 -4.80 26.65
CA ALA A 131 -4.01 -4.50 25.55
C ALA A 131 -2.55 -4.85 25.87
N LEU A 132 -2.14 -4.66 27.13
CA LEU A 132 -0.75 -4.80 27.54
C LEU A 132 -0.33 -6.26 27.64
N SER A 133 -1.25 -7.15 28.03
CA SER A 133 -0.98 -8.58 28.15
C SER A 133 -1.35 -9.36 26.89
N ALA A 134 -2.45 -8.99 26.23
CA ALA A 134 -2.95 -9.72 25.06
C ALA A 134 -2.21 -9.35 23.76
N PHE A 135 -1.80 -8.09 23.60
CA PHE A 135 -1.30 -7.56 22.33
C PHE A 135 -0.05 -6.66 22.46
N PRO A 136 0.99 -7.03 23.23
CA PRO A 136 2.14 -6.16 23.46
C PRO A 136 2.86 -5.78 22.15
N GLY A 137 3.10 -6.73 21.25
CA GLY A 137 3.76 -6.48 19.97
C GLY A 137 2.91 -5.65 19.01
N TRP A 138 1.61 -5.91 18.94
CA TRP A 138 0.70 -5.12 18.11
C TRP A 138 0.57 -3.68 18.61
N LEU A 139 0.47 -3.49 19.93
CA LEU A 139 0.43 -2.17 20.56
C LEU A 139 1.72 -1.39 20.31
N ASP A 140 2.88 -2.04 20.44
CA ASP A 140 4.19 -1.43 20.15
C ASP A 140 4.28 -0.98 18.69
N ASP A 141 3.86 -1.82 17.75
CA ASP A 141 3.92 -1.50 16.32
C ASP A 141 2.97 -0.35 15.95
N MET A 142 1.71 -0.38 16.40
CA MET A 142 0.76 0.70 16.18
C MET A 142 1.22 2.01 16.83
N THR A 143 1.85 1.95 18.00
CA THR A 143 2.45 3.11 18.65
C THR A 143 3.53 3.71 17.76
N ARG A 144 4.48 2.89 17.27
CA ARG A 144 5.56 3.34 16.39
C ARG A 144 5.04 3.98 15.11
N LEU A 145 4.05 3.35 14.46
CA LEU A 145 3.44 3.89 13.24
C LEU A 145 2.71 5.21 13.51
N SER A 146 2.06 5.34 14.67
CA SER A 146 1.39 6.57 15.09
C SER A 146 2.39 7.71 15.30
N GLU A 147 3.50 7.44 15.99
CA GLU A 147 4.52 8.47 16.24
C GLU A 147 5.14 8.98 14.94
N VAL A 148 5.47 8.09 14.01
CA VAL A 148 5.94 8.48 12.67
C VAL A 148 4.88 9.27 11.89
N PHE A 149 3.60 8.90 11.99
CA PHE A 149 2.54 9.62 11.28
C PHE A 149 2.35 11.06 11.76
N PHE A 150 2.60 11.36 13.04
CA PHE A 150 2.49 12.73 13.56
C PHE A 150 3.46 13.70 12.88
N ASP A 151 4.65 13.23 12.47
CA ASP A 151 5.62 14.04 11.73
C ASP A 151 5.07 14.49 10.37
N PHE A 152 4.19 13.69 9.76
CA PHE A 152 3.57 14.00 8.47
C PHE A 152 2.25 14.75 8.59
N ALA A 153 1.57 14.68 9.73
CA ALA A 153 0.25 15.25 9.95
C ALA A 153 0.24 16.80 9.98
N GLY A 154 1.39 17.46 10.21
CA GLY A 154 1.50 18.92 10.15
C GLY A 154 0.56 19.63 11.13
N HIS A 155 0.57 19.21 12.40
CA HIS A 155 -0.31 19.66 13.50
C HIS A 155 -1.80 19.32 13.35
N ARG A 156 -2.19 18.63 12.27
CA ARG A 156 -3.58 18.25 12.08
C ARG A 156 -4.03 17.22 13.11
N PRO A 157 -5.34 17.23 13.40
CA PRO A 157 -5.97 16.15 14.09
C PRO A 157 -5.77 14.73 13.56
N VAL A 158 -4.92 13.91 14.20
CA VAL A 158 -4.89 12.45 13.97
C VAL A 158 -6.02 11.69 14.67
N THR A 159 -6.76 10.90 13.90
CA THR A 159 -7.72 9.90 14.37
C THR A 159 -7.19 8.51 14.08
N VAL A 160 -7.13 7.65 15.10
CA VAL A 160 -6.91 6.22 14.92
C VAL A 160 -8.22 5.51 14.63
N ARG A 161 -8.16 4.49 13.79
CA ARG A 161 -9.22 3.53 13.54
C ARG A 161 -8.66 2.10 13.61
N LEU A 162 -9.31 1.25 14.41
CA LEU A 162 -9.12 -0.21 14.38
C LEU A 162 -10.38 -0.85 13.84
N GLU A 163 -10.20 -1.79 12.92
CA GLU A 163 -11.32 -2.41 12.25
C GLU A 163 -11.09 -3.91 12.08
N THR A 164 -12.07 -4.71 12.51
CA THR A 164 -12.21 -6.12 12.17
C THR A 164 -13.37 -6.29 11.21
N LEU A 165 -13.10 -6.93 10.07
CA LEU A 165 -14.06 -7.05 8.97
C LEU A 165 -14.21 -8.50 8.54
N ALA A 166 -15.40 -9.08 8.71
CA ALA A 166 -15.81 -10.32 8.04
C ALA A 166 -16.46 -10.07 6.67
N ARG A 167 -16.59 -8.80 6.25
CA ARG A 167 -17.18 -8.39 4.97
C ARG A 167 -16.41 -7.20 4.41
N THR A 168 -16.52 -6.95 3.11
CA THR A 168 -15.89 -5.79 2.48
C THR A 168 -16.49 -4.48 2.99
N GLY A 169 -15.72 -3.65 3.69
CA GLY A 169 -16.17 -2.36 4.23
C GLY A 169 -16.44 -1.31 3.13
N CYS A 170 -15.43 -0.99 2.31
CA CYS A 170 -15.55 -0.01 1.23
C CYS A 170 -15.25 -0.65 -0.14
N PRO A 171 -16.21 -1.33 -0.77
CA PRO A 171 -15.99 -2.08 -2.02
C PRO A 171 -15.84 -1.21 -3.27
N ARG A 172 -16.24 0.06 -3.21
CA ARG A 172 -16.13 1.00 -4.34
C ARG A 172 -14.80 1.74 -4.31
N PHE A 173 -14.18 1.90 -5.47
CA PHE A 173 -13.03 2.79 -5.65
C PHE A 173 -13.41 4.23 -5.29
N HIS A 174 -12.68 4.81 -4.34
CA HIS A 174 -12.89 6.15 -3.84
C HIS A 174 -11.56 6.84 -3.53
N VAL A 175 -11.65 8.14 -3.28
CA VAL A 175 -10.57 8.96 -2.75
C VAL A 175 -10.99 9.39 -1.35
N ASP A 176 -10.07 9.36 -0.39
CA ASP A 176 -10.35 9.87 0.94
C ASP A 176 -10.51 11.39 0.94
N HIS A 177 -11.38 11.90 1.79
CA HIS A 177 -11.51 13.33 2.06
C HIS A 177 -10.54 13.84 3.13
N SER A 178 -9.56 13.02 3.54
CA SER A 178 -8.50 13.38 4.49
C SER A 178 -7.33 14.11 3.81
N TYR A 179 -6.43 14.66 4.62
CA TYR A 179 -5.13 15.13 4.18
C TYR A 179 -4.22 13.94 3.88
N LEU A 180 -3.94 13.10 4.89
CA LEU A 180 -3.19 11.86 4.73
C LEU A 180 -3.91 10.71 5.45
N ARG A 181 -3.73 9.50 4.92
CA ARG A 181 -4.06 8.25 5.60
C ARG A 181 -2.85 7.34 5.67
N LEU A 182 -2.49 6.88 6.86
CA LEU A 182 -1.68 5.68 7.02
C LEU A 182 -2.59 4.47 7.18
N VAL A 183 -2.28 3.37 6.50
CA VAL A 183 -3.04 2.12 6.59
C VAL A 183 -2.09 0.92 6.68
N CYS A 184 -2.42 -0.01 7.57
CA CYS A 184 -1.74 -1.30 7.71
C CYS A 184 -2.78 -2.40 7.93
N THR A 185 -2.79 -3.41 7.05
CA THR A 185 -3.61 -4.60 7.21
C THR A 185 -2.77 -5.70 7.85
N TYR A 186 -3.02 -6.01 9.13
CA TYR A 186 -2.28 -7.04 9.87
C TYR A 186 -2.78 -8.46 9.58
N ARG A 187 -4.04 -8.63 9.18
CA ARG A 187 -4.59 -9.93 8.79
C ARG A 187 -5.52 -9.77 7.60
N GLY A 188 -5.43 -10.72 6.66
CA GLY A 188 -6.21 -10.72 5.41
C GLY A 188 -5.65 -9.79 4.32
N PRO A 189 -6.37 -9.63 3.20
CA PRO A 189 -5.89 -8.89 2.03
C PRO A 189 -5.77 -7.38 2.31
N GLY A 190 -4.72 -6.75 1.79
CA GLY A 190 -4.46 -5.32 1.96
C GLY A 190 -5.32 -4.42 1.06
N THR A 191 -5.28 -3.12 1.30
CA THR A 191 -5.98 -2.13 0.47
C THR A 191 -5.60 -2.27 -1.01
N GLU A 192 -6.60 -2.19 -1.87
CA GLU A 192 -6.41 -2.17 -3.32
C GLU A 192 -6.35 -0.73 -3.84
N TRP A 193 -5.50 -0.46 -4.82
CA TRP A 193 -5.41 0.86 -5.45
C TRP A 193 -5.25 0.79 -6.96
N LEU A 194 -5.54 1.92 -7.60
CA LEU A 194 -5.35 2.16 -9.02
C LEU A 194 -4.29 3.25 -9.22
N ASP A 195 -3.39 3.04 -10.17
CA ASP A 195 -2.55 4.12 -10.69
C ASP A 195 -3.44 5.12 -11.45
N ASP A 196 -3.10 6.42 -11.46
CA ASP A 196 -3.97 7.48 -11.99
C ASP A 196 -4.42 7.24 -13.43
N ALA A 197 -3.54 6.68 -14.28
CA ALA A 197 -3.86 6.34 -15.66
C ALA A 197 -4.96 5.28 -15.79
N GLN A 198 -5.13 4.40 -14.80
CA GLN A 198 -6.16 3.36 -14.78
C GLN A 198 -7.54 3.93 -14.43
N VAL A 199 -7.65 5.18 -13.99
CA VAL A 199 -8.88 5.74 -13.41
C VAL A 199 -9.60 6.64 -14.42
N ASP A 200 -10.88 6.41 -14.62
CA ASP A 200 -11.79 7.44 -15.10
C ASP A 200 -12.24 8.34 -13.94
N ARG A 201 -11.59 9.50 -13.83
CA ARG A 201 -11.83 10.46 -12.74
C ARG A 201 -13.25 11.03 -12.78
N ALA A 202 -13.86 11.20 -13.95
CA ALA A 202 -15.22 11.69 -14.07
C ALA A 202 -16.23 10.65 -13.57
N ALA A 203 -16.04 9.38 -13.96
CA ALA A 203 -16.84 8.27 -13.44
C ALA A 203 -16.66 8.07 -11.92
N GLN A 204 -15.42 8.17 -11.43
CA GLN A 204 -15.12 8.05 -10.00
C GLN A 204 -15.83 9.15 -9.19
N ALA A 205 -15.76 10.39 -9.65
CA ALA A 205 -16.37 11.56 -9.01
C ALA A 205 -17.90 11.54 -9.07
N SER A 206 -18.50 10.96 -10.11
CA SER A 206 -19.97 10.85 -10.25
C SER A 206 -20.58 9.71 -9.44
N GLY A 207 -19.76 8.91 -8.75
CA GLY A 207 -20.25 7.76 -7.98
C GLY A 207 -20.54 6.52 -8.82
N ALA A 208 -20.00 6.45 -10.04
CA ALA A 208 -20.17 5.30 -10.94
C ALA A 208 -19.65 3.98 -10.32
N PRO A 209 -20.11 2.82 -10.83
CA PRO A 209 -19.62 1.52 -10.38
C PRO A 209 -18.17 1.27 -10.83
N ASN A 210 -17.51 0.28 -10.21
CA ASN A 210 -16.07 0.05 -10.40
C ASN A 210 -15.69 -0.24 -11.86
N GLU A 211 -16.57 -0.89 -12.63
CA GLU A 211 -16.36 -1.22 -14.04
C GLU A 211 -16.29 0.02 -14.94
N ALA A 212 -16.94 1.12 -14.53
CA ALA A 212 -16.85 2.41 -15.22
C ALA A 212 -15.66 3.25 -14.72
N ILE A 213 -15.21 3.02 -13.49
CA ILE A 213 -14.06 3.71 -12.90
C ILE A 213 -12.74 3.17 -13.46
N VAL A 214 -12.63 1.87 -13.68
CA VAL A 214 -11.40 1.23 -14.16
C VAL A 214 -11.34 1.29 -15.69
N ARG A 215 -10.43 2.10 -16.23
CA ARG A 215 -10.19 2.21 -17.67
C ARG A 215 -9.55 0.98 -18.26
N PHE A 216 -8.58 0.40 -17.55
CA PHE A 216 -7.83 -0.77 -17.99
C PHE A 216 -7.08 -1.44 -16.84
N GLY A 217 -6.69 -2.70 -17.07
CA GLY A 217 -5.90 -3.49 -16.14
C GLY A 217 -6.68 -3.90 -14.88
N TYR A 218 -5.93 -4.29 -13.85
CA TYR A 218 -6.46 -4.72 -12.56
C TYR A 218 -5.90 -3.83 -11.46
N PRO A 219 -6.63 -3.68 -10.34
CA PRO A 219 -6.08 -3.01 -9.18
C PRO A 219 -4.86 -3.75 -8.64
N ARG A 220 -3.94 -2.98 -8.08
CA ARG A 220 -2.84 -3.52 -7.27
C ARG A 220 -3.35 -3.70 -5.85
N CYS A 221 -2.78 -4.65 -5.11
CA CYS A 221 -3.13 -4.94 -3.72
C CYS A 221 -1.89 -4.83 -2.84
N MET A 222 -2.01 -4.18 -1.70
CA MET A 222 -0.89 -4.07 -0.76
C MET A 222 -0.68 -5.43 -0.08
N PRO A 223 0.58 -5.89 0.08
CA PRO A 223 0.84 -7.08 0.88
C PRO A 223 0.30 -6.93 2.30
N THR A 224 -0.15 -8.02 2.91
CA THR A 224 -0.44 -8.05 4.35
C THR A 224 0.82 -7.61 5.12
N PHE A 225 0.62 -6.88 6.22
CA PHE A 225 1.64 -6.16 6.99
C PHE A 225 2.31 -4.97 6.30
N ALA A 226 2.19 -4.77 4.99
CA ALA A 226 2.72 -3.55 4.37
C ALA A 226 2.04 -2.30 4.93
N VAL A 227 2.81 -1.22 5.06
CA VAL A 227 2.32 0.06 5.55
C VAL A 227 2.21 1.02 4.36
N GLY A 228 1.01 1.51 4.09
CA GLY A 228 0.75 2.50 3.06
C GLY A 228 0.52 3.88 3.67
N LEU A 229 1.20 4.90 3.16
CA LEU A 229 0.89 6.32 3.40
C LEU A 229 0.30 6.93 2.13
N MET A 230 -0.92 7.45 2.23
CA MET A 230 -1.78 7.80 1.11
C MET A 230 -2.21 9.26 1.17
N LYS A 231 -2.24 9.93 0.02
CA LYS A 231 -2.83 11.27 -0.11
C LYS A 231 -4.32 11.19 -0.38
N GLY A 232 -5.11 11.86 0.46
CA GLY A 232 -6.51 12.17 0.17
C GLY A 232 -6.65 13.44 -0.68
N CYS A 233 -7.89 13.82 -0.98
CA CYS A 233 -8.17 15.04 -1.74
C CYS A 233 -7.91 16.32 -0.94
N GLY A 234 -7.75 16.23 0.38
CA GLY A 234 -7.37 17.35 1.25
C GLY A 234 -5.88 17.70 1.19
N TYR A 235 -5.05 16.87 0.56
CA TYR A 235 -3.62 17.15 0.39
C TYR A 235 -3.40 18.26 -0.67
N PRO A 236 -2.51 19.24 -0.45
CA PRO A 236 -2.20 20.29 -1.42
C PRO A 236 -1.84 19.74 -2.81
N GLY A 237 -2.60 20.17 -3.83
CA GLY A 237 -2.41 19.72 -5.21
C GLY A 237 -3.09 18.38 -5.54
N CYS A 238 -3.86 17.79 -4.62
CA CYS A 238 -4.52 16.49 -4.79
C CYS A 238 -6.05 16.55 -4.85
N ALA A 239 -6.68 17.73 -4.97
CA ALA A 239 -8.14 17.86 -5.03
C ALA A 239 -8.79 16.88 -6.03
N ASP A 240 -8.21 16.74 -7.23
CA ASP A 240 -8.65 15.79 -8.27
C ASP A 240 -7.66 14.62 -8.48
N ALA A 241 -6.64 14.50 -7.63
CA ALA A 241 -5.50 13.59 -7.84
C ALA A 241 -5.14 12.75 -6.59
N GLY A 242 -6.00 12.73 -5.58
CA GLY A 242 -5.85 11.81 -4.45
C GLY A 242 -5.87 10.34 -4.90
N LEU A 243 -5.30 9.47 -4.07
CA LEU A 243 -5.17 8.05 -4.39
C LEU A 243 -6.55 7.38 -4.47
N VAL A 244 -6.82 6.74 -5.62
CA VAL A 244 -8.03 5.94 -5.81
C VAL A 244 -7.79 4.54 -5.28
N HIS A 245 -8.56 4.17 -4.26
CA HIS A 245 -8.38 2.92 -3.53
C HIS A 245 -9.71 2.33 -3.05
N ARG A 246 -9.69 1.08 -2.61
CA ARG A 246 -10.84 0.38 -2.02
C ARG A 246 -10.39 -0.71 -1.05
N SER A 247 -11.33 -1.21 -0.26
CA SER A 247 -11.14 -2.49 0.42
C SER A 247 -11.28 -3.65 -0.58
N PRO A 248 -10.37 -4.63 -0.55
CA PRO A 248 -10.48 -5.85 -1.37
C PRO A 248 -11.74 -6.63 -0.99
N ALA A 249 -12.20 -7.49 -1.91
CA ALA A 249 -13.23 -8.47 -1.60
C ALA A 249 -12.76 -9.42 -0.48
N VAL A 250 -13.68 -9.79 0.41
CA VAL A 250 -13.50 -10.84 1.40
C VAL A 250 -14.39 -11.99 0.99
N GLU A 251 -13.81 -13.16 0.74
CA GLU A 251 -14.54 -14.34 0.31
C GLU A 251 -15.17 -15.07 1.52
N PRO A 252 -16.30 -15.77 1.33
CA PRO A 252 -16.87 -16.61 2.38
C PRO A 252 -15.85 -17.64 2.89
N GLY A 253 -15.54 -17.58 4.19
CA GLY A 253 -14.57 -18.47 4.84
C GLY A 253 -13.19 -17.86 5.06
N ASP A 254 -12.92 -16.67 4.51
CA ASP A 254 -11.70 -15.93 4.84
C ASP A 254 -11.67 -15.53 6.33
N PRO A 255 -10.49 -15.53 6.97
CA PRO A 255 -10.36 -14.98 8.31
C PRO A 255 -10.70 -13.48 8.30
N ALA A 256 -11.29 -12.99 9.39
CA ALA A 256 -11.63 -11.59 9.51
C ALA A 256 -10.41 -10.70 9.31
N ARG A 257 -10.52 -9.70 8.43
CA ARG A 257 -9.45 -8.73 8.21
C ARG A 257 -9.22 -7.91 9.48
N VAL A 258 -7.97 -7.63 9.81
CA VAL A 258 -7.60 -6.74 10.93
C VAL A 258 -6.84 -5.56 10.36
N LEU A 259 -7.41 -4.37 10.49
CA LEU A 259 -6.95 -3.13 9.89
C LEU A 259 -6.64 -2.10 10.97
N PHE A 260 -5.56 -1.35 10.76
CA PHE A 260 -5.21 -0.15 11.49
C PHE A 260 -5.08 1.01 10.51
N CYS A 261 -5.77 2.11 10.80
CA CYS A 261 -5.66 3.35 10.04
C CYS A 261 -5.39 4.53 10.95
N LEU A 262 -4.68 5.52 10.41
CA LEU A 262 -4.52 6.84 10.96
C LEU A 262 -4.93 7.87 9.91
N ASP A 263 -5.81 8.79 10.25
CA ASP A 263 -6.31 9.84 9.36
C ASP A 263 -6.03 11.22 9.95
N CYS A 264 -5.63 12.19 9.13
CA CYS A 264 -5.50 13.61 9.52
C CYS A 264 -5.99 14.60 8.48
#